data_AF-A0A537G0N6-F1
#
_entry.id   AF-A0A537G0N6-F1
#
_cell.length_a   1.000
_cell.length_b   1.000
_cell.length_c   1.000
_cell.angle_alpha   90.00
_cell.angle_beta   90.00
_cell.angle_gamma   90.00
#
_symmetry.space_group_name_H-M   'P 1'
#
loop_
_entity.id
_entity.type
_entity.pdbx_description
1 polymer ?
#
loop_
_entity_poly.entity_id
_entity_poly.type
_entity_poly.pdbx_seq_one_letter_code
_entity_poly.pdbx_strand_id
1 'polypeptide(L)' 'MDRIAEEQNACIIAVVGSGMKGTPGVAARVFGAVARGKVNVRMVAQGSSEYNISFVVSEKDGPVAVRALHQEFQLGKTPS' A
#
# COMPACT_ATOMS: atom_id res chain seq x y z
N MET A 1 25.64 14.72 15.77
CA MET A 1 25.02 13.55 16.42
C MET A 1 23.78 13.22 15.61
N ASP A 2 23.76 12.09 14.91
CA ASP A 2 22.55 11.64 14.22
C ASP A 2 21.48 11.26 15.24
N ARG A 3 20.27 11.78 15.06
CA ARG A 3 19.11 11.45 15.90
C ARG A 3 18.41 10.25 15.27
N ILE A 4 18.44 9.11 15.95
CA ILE A 4 17.64 7.94 15.60
C ILE A 4 16.33 8.03 16.36
N ALA A 5 15.21 7.95 15.64
CA ALA A 5 13.87 7.90 16.23
C ALA A 5 13.21 6.56 15.90
N GLU A 6 12.56 5.97 16.88
CA GLU A 6 11.75 4.75 16.74
C GLU A 6 10.28 5.13 16.57
N GLU A 7 9.58 4.42 15.70
CA GLU A 7 8.13 4.55 15.55
C GLU A 7 7.44 3.21 15.82
N GLN A 8 6.64 3.18 16.88
CA GLN A 8 5.84 2.02 17.29
C GLN A 8 4.43 2.08 16.66
N ASN A 9 3.73 0.94 16.66
CA ASN A 9 2.38 0.80 16.12
C ASN A 9 2.31 1.15 14.62
N ALA A 10 3.18 0.51 13.85
CA ALA A 10 3.26 0.63 12.39
C ALA A 10 2.77 -0.67 11.73
N CYS A 11 2.06 -0.55 10.62
CA CYS A 11 1.68 -1.67 9.77
C CYS A 11 2.32 -1.49 8.38
N ILE A 12 3.05 -2.51 7.93
CA ILE A 12 3.62 -2.56 6.58
C ILE A 12 2.60 -3.24 5.67
N ILE A 13 2.26 -2.57 4.57
CA ILE A 13 1.41 -3.10 3.51
C ILE A 13 2.28 -3.30 2.28
N ALA A 14 2.22 -4.51 1.70
CA ALA A 14 2.87 -4.84 0.44
C ALA A 14 1.81 -5.17 -0.62
N VAL A 15 1.83 -4.43 -1.73
CA VAL A 15 0.98 -4.69 -2.89
C VAL A 15 1.84 -5.36 -3.95
N VAL A 16 1.53 -6.61 -4.27
CA VAL A 16 2.34 -7.45 -5.17
C VAL A 16 1.48 -7.96 -6.33
N GLY A 17 2.00 -7.90 -7.55
CA GLY A 17 1.30 -8.43 -8.71
C GLY A 17 2.13 -8.41 -10.00
N SER A 18 1.99 -9.43 -10.84
CA SER A 18 2.66 -9.52 -12.13
C SER A 18 2.25 -8.39 -13.08
N GLY A 19 0.99 -7.94 -13.02
CA GLY A 19 0.45 -6.85 -13.82
C GLY A 19 0.94 -5.44 -13.42
N MET A 20 1.80 -5.32 -12.40
CA MET A 20 2.37 -4.04 -11.99
C MET A 20 3.52 -3.60 -12.91
N LYS A 21 4.32 -4.56 -13.38
CA LYS A 21 5.45 -4.29 -14.26
C LYS A 21 4.98 -3.74 -15.60
N GLY A 22 5.55 -2.60 -16.02
CA GLY A 22 5.23 -1.98 -17.30
C GLY A 22 3.82 -1.41 -17.40
N THR A 23 3.07 -1.32 -16.29
CA THR A 23 1.72 -0.73 -16.26
C THR A 23 1.74 0.61 -15.51
N PRO A 24 1.76 1.74 -16.24
CA PRO A 24 1.67 3.06 -15.62
C PRO A 24 0.39 3.23 -14.80
N GLY A 25 0.49 3.99 -13.71
CA GLY A 25 -0.68 4.36 -12.89
C GLY A 25 -1.05 3.38 -11.78
N VAL A 26 -0.42 2.21 -11.68
CA VAL A 26 -0.68 1.26 -10.57
C VAL A 26 -0.40 1.90 -9.21
N ALA A 27 0.73 2.61 -9.06
CA ALA A 27 1.04 3.33 -7.83
C ALA A 27 -0.02 4.39 -7.49
N ALA A 28 -0.50 5.12 -8.50
CA ALA A 28 -1.56 6.11 -8.32
C ALA A 28 -2.89 5.46 -7.87
N ARG A 29 -3.23 4.29 -8.40
CA ARG A 29 -4.40 3.51 -7.95
C ARG A 29 -4.24 3.05 -6.51
N VAL A 30 -3.08 2.52 -6.14
CA VAL A 30 -2.75 2.08 -4.76
C VAL A 30 -2.92 3.24 -3.78
N PHE A 31 -2.21 4.35 -3.98
CA PHE A 31 -2.26 5.47 -3.04
C PHE A 31 -3.59 6.23 -3.10
N GLY A 32 -4.24 6.29 -4.27
CA GLY A 32 -5.58 6.84 -4.42
C GLY A 32 -6.63 6.06 -3.62
N ALA A 33 -6.56 4.72 -3.61
CA ALA A 33 -7.46 3.89 -2.82
C ALA A 33 -7.27 4.11 -1.31
N VAL A 34 -6.03 4.12 -0.84
CA VAL A 34 -5.68 4.37 0.56
C VAL A 34 -6.12 5.77 1.00
N ALA A 35 -5.90 6.79 0.15
CA ALA A 35 -6.32 8.16 0.42
C ALA A 35 -7.84 8.32 0.54
N ARG A 36 -8.64 7.63 -0.30
CA ARG A 36 -10.11 7.62 -0.17
C ARG A 36 -10.59 6.99 1.15
N GLY A 37 -9.82 6.04 1.68
CA GLY A 37 -10.01 5.48 3.02
C GLY A 37 -9.60 6.41 4.17
N LYS A 38 -9.13 7.64 3.87
CA LYS A 38 -8.58 8.61 4.83
C LYS A 38 -7.41 8.05 5.66
N VAL A 39 -6.64 7.13 5.07
CA VAL A 39 -5.46 6.54 5.72
C VAL A 39 -4.22 7.34 5.34
N ASN A 40 -3.44 7.72 6.35
CA ASN A 40 -2.19 8.45 6.14
C ASN A 40 -1.03 7.48 5.88
N VAL A 41 -0.30 7.69 4.79
CA VAL A 41 0.90 6.91 4.45
C VAL A 41 2.11 7.62 5.08
N ARG A 42 2.86 6.88 5.90
CA ARG A 42 4.00 7.40 6.68
C ARG A 42 5.33 7.19 6.00
N MET A 43 5.45 6.09 5.26
CA MET A 43 6.67 5.70 4.56
C MET A 43 6.29 4.97 3.28
N VAL A 44 7.06 5.17 2.22
CA VAL A 44 6.95 4.42 0.97
C VAL A 44 8.30 3.78 0.69
N ALA A 45 8.30 2.49 0.41
CA ALA A 45 9.46 1.73 0.00
C ALA A 45 9.11 0.95 -1.28
N GLN A 46 9.84 1.22 -2.35
CA GLN A 46 9.71 0.50 -3.62
C GLN A 46 11.10 -0.04 -3.97
N GLY A 47 11.20 -1.36 -4.09
CA GLY A 47 12.45 -2.01 -4.49
C GLY A 47 12.68 -1.91 -5.99
N SER A 48 13.81 -2.40 -6.51
CA SER A 48 14.06 -2.46 -7.96
C SER A 48 13.10 -3.39 -8.73
N SER A 49 12.35 -4.22 -8.00
CA SER A 49 11.28 -5.05 -8.56
C SER A 49 10.05 -4.20 -8.87
N GLU A 50 9.69 -4.10 -10.15
CA GLU A 50 8.46 -3.42 -10.62
C GLU A 50 7.17 -4.15 -10.22
N TYR A 51 7.28 -5.26 -9.47
CA TYR A 51 6.17 -6.11 -9.05
C TYR A 51 5.65 -5.81 -7.65
N ASN A 52 6.30 -4.90 -6.90
CA ASN A 52 5.95 -4.64 -5.50
C ASN A 52 5.98 -3.15 -5.16
N ILE A 53 4.98 -2.68 -4.43
CA ILE A 53 4.99 -1.41 -3.70
C ILE A 53 4.74 -1.73 -2.22
N SER A 54 5.68 -1.36 -1.36
CA SER A 54 5.52 -1.43 0.08
C SER A 54 5.32 -0.05 0.67
N PHE A 55 4.45 0.09 1.66
CA PHE A 55 4.28 1.34 2.38
C PHE A 55 3.84 1.09 3.82
N VAL A 56 4.06 2.09 4.67
CA VAL A 56 3.77 2.02 6.11
C VAL A 56 2.62 2.94 6.45
N VAL A 57 1.68 2.42 7.25
CA VAL A 57 0.57 3.17 7.85
C VAL A 57 0.58 2.96 9.37
N SER A 58 -0.27 3.68 10.10
CA SER A 58 -0.47 3.36 11.52
C SER A 58 -1.14 1.98 11.65
N GLU A 59 -0.81 1.22 12.69
CA GLU A 59 -1.30 -0.15 12.87
C GLU A 59 -2.83 -0.24 12.84
N LYS A 60 -3.51 0.71 13.50
CA LYS A 60 -4.98 0.82 13.50
C LYS A 60 -5.60 1.04 12.11
N ASP A 61 -4.85 1.63 11.18
CA ASP A 61 -5.33 1.93 9.83
C ASP A 61 -5.10 0.75 8.86
N GLY A 62 -4.25 -0.21 9.25
CA GLY A 62 -3.92 -1.39 8.43
C GLY A 62 -5.16 -2.09 7.85
N PRO A 63 -6.15 -2.46 8.67
CA PRO A 63 -7.38 -3.09 8.17
C PRO A 63 -8.18 -2.22 7.18
N VAL A 64 -8.19 -0.90 7.35
CA VAL A 64 -8.88 0.03 6.44
C VAL A 64 -8.16 0.11 5.10
N ALA A 65 -6.83 0.25 5.12
CA ALA A 65 -6.01 0.31 3.92
C ALA A 65 -6.09 -0.99 3.11
N VAL A 66 -6.00 -2.16 3.76
CA VAL A 66 -6.14 -3.47 3.10
C VAL A 66 -7.52 -3.61 2.43
N ARG A 67 -8.61 -3.25 3.13
CA ARG A 67 -9.96 -3.29 2.55
C ARG A 67 -10.11 -2.35 1.35
N ALA A 68 -9.58 -1.13 1.44
CA ALA A 68 -9.63 -0.17 0.34
C ALA A 68 -8.88 -0.69 -0.90
N LEU A 69 -7.73 -1.33 -0.70
CA LEU A 69 -6.96 -1.96 -1.78
C LEU A 69 -7.69 -3.16 -2.38
N HIS A 70 -8.26 -4.05 -1.56
CA HIS A 70 -9.05 -5.17 -2.05
C HIS A 70 -10.24 -4.71 -2.89
N GLN A 71 -10.91 -3.61 -2.50
CA GLN A 71 -12.01 -3.03 -3.27
C GLN A 71 -11.52 -2.43 -4.61
N GLU A 72 -10.44 -1.63 -4.59
CA GLU A 72 -9.86 -1.02 -5.80
C GLU A 72 -9.42 -2.05 -6.84
N PHE A 73 -8.82 -3.15 -6.39
CA PHE A 73 -8.35 -4.24 -7.26
C PHE A 73 -9.35 -5.39 -7.40
N GLN A 74 -10.56 -5.25 -6.84
CA GLN A 74 -11.65 -6.22 -6.92
C GLN A 74 -11.25 -7.64 -6.46
N LEU A 75 -10.30 -7.72 -5.52
CA LEU A 75 -9.77 -8.98 -5.02
C LEU A 75 -10.82 -9.68 -4.15
N GLY A 76 -11.06 -10.96 -4.42
CA GLY A 76 -12.06 -11.76 -3.70
C GLY A 76 -13.46 -11.76 -4.31
N LYS A 77 -13.65 -11.12 -5.48
CA LYS A 77 -14.83 -11.37 -6.32
C LYS A 77 -14.53 -12.55 -7.26
N THR A 78 -15.48 -13.48 -7.39
CA THR A 78 -15.40 -14.55 -8.38
C THR A 78 -15.33 -13.92 -9.78
N PRO A 79 -14.37 -14.32 -10.65
CA PRO A 79 -14.36 -13.86 -12.03
C PRO A 79 -15.67 -14.28 -12.70
N SER A 80 -16.38 -13.34 -13.32
CA SER A 80 -17.52 -13.61 -14.20
C SER A 80 -17.05 -14.13 -15.54
#